data_AF-A0A1C5KH38-F1
#
_entry.id   AF-A0A1C5KH38-F1
#
_cell.length_a   1.000
_cell.length_b   1.000
_cell.length_c   1.000
_cell.angle_alpha   90.00
_cell.angle_beta   90.00
_cell.angle_gamma   90.00
#
_symmetry.space_group_name_H-M   'P 1'
#
loop_
_entity.id
_entity.type
_entity.pdbx_description
1 polymer ?
#
loop_
_entity_poly.entity_id
_entity_poly.type
_entity_poly.pdbx_seq_one_letter_code
_entity_poly.pdbx_strand_id
1 'polypeptide(L)' 'MSVIGPRPGLWNQDILTAERDKYHANDVKPGLTGWAQINGRDELEIPVKAKLDGEYVKKMGLLMDLKCFLG' A
#
# COMPACT_ATOMS: atom_id res chain seq x y z
N MET A 1 -2.58 8.91 -9.82
CA MET A 1 -1.92 9.05 -8.51
C MET A 1 -2.91 9.63 -7.52
N SER A 2 -2.92 9.12 -6.30
CA SER A 2 -3.70 9.58 -5.14
C SER A 2 -2.73 10.20 -4.12
N VAL A 3 -3.23 10.97 -3.15
CA VAL A 3 -2.40 11.39 -1.99
C VAL A 3 -2.14 10.18 -1.09
N ILE A 4 -3.15 9.33 -0.92
CA ILE A 4 -3.14 8.18 -0.02
C ILE A 4 -3.42 6.90 -0.83
N GLY A 5 -2.54 5.92 -0.67
CA GLY A 5 -2.61 4.64 -1.36
C GLY A 5 -1.27 3.89 -1.36
N PRO A 6 -1.23 2.68 -1.94
CA PRO A 6 -0.02 1.88 -2.02
C PRO A 6 1.08 2.65 -2.75
N ARG A 7 2.30 2.62 -2.21
CA ARG A 7 3.45 3.29 -2.85
C ARG A 7 3.70 2.66 -4.24
N PRO A 8 3.92 3.47 -5.30
CA PRO A 8 4.22 2.93 -6.62
C PRO A 8 5.42 1.97 -6.56
N GLY A 9 5.26 0.79 -7.17
CA GLY A 9 6.34 -0.18 -7.28
C GLY A 9 7.50 0.39 -8.09
N LEU A 10 8.72 0.06 -7.70
CA LEU A 10 9.89 0.30 -8.54
C LEU A 10 9.91 -0.72 -9.68
N TRP A 11 10.55 -0.36 -10.79
CA TRP A 11 10.71 -1.21 -11.97
C TRP A 11 11.47 -2.52 -11.70
N ASN A 12 12.24 -2.59 -10.61
CA ASN A 12 13.01 -3.76 -10.16
C ASN A 12 12.33 -4.45 -8.95
N GLN A 13 11.00 -4.42 -8.87
CA GLN A 13 10.26 -5.00 -7.74
C GLN A 13 9.13 -5.93 -8.21
N ASP A 14 9.46 -6.82 -9.14
CA ASP A 14 8.50 -7.77 -9.72
C ASP A 14 7.85 -8.66 -8.66
N ILE A 15 8.61 -9.06 -7.63
CA ILE A 15 8.11 -9.86 -6.49
C ILE A 15 7.05 -9.08 -5.71
N LEU A 16 7.26 -7.78 -5.48
CA LEU A 16 6.28 -6.95 -4.77
C LEU A 16 5.02 -6.73 -5.60
N THR A 17 5.18 -6.54 -6.91
CA THR A 17 4.06 -6.40 -7.84
C THR A 17 3.20 -7.67 -7.85
N ALA A 18 3.82 -8.84 -8.03
CA ALA A 18 3.14 -10.13 -8.03
C ALA A 18 2.45 -10.42 -6.68
N GLU A 19 3.06 -10.03 -5.57
CA GLU A 19 2.46 -10.24 -4.24
C GLU A 19 1.29 -9.29 -3.99
N ARG A 20 1.37 -8.04 -4.48
CA ARG A 20 0.28 -7.06 -4.41
C ARG A 20 -0.91 -7.42 -5.30
N ASP A 21 -0.67 -8.06 -6.45
CA ASP A 21 -1.72 -8.55 -7.33
C ASP A 21 -2.65 -9.54 -6.62
N LYS A 22 -2.10 -10.39 -5.73
CA LYS A 22 -2.90 -11.32 -4.91
C LYS A 22 -3.92 -10.61 -4.00
N TYR A 23 -3.68 -9.36 -3.67
CA TYR A 23 -4.52 -8.58 -2.77
C TYR A 23 -5.24 -7.41 -3.46
N HIS A 24 -5.23 -7.33 -4.80
CA HIS A 24 -5.81 -6.22 -5.56
C HIS A 24 -5.23 -4.85 -5.21
N ALA A 25 -4.01 -4.82 -4.65
CA ALA A 25 -3.35 -3.58 -4.26
C ALA A 25 -2.85 -2.77 -5.47
N ASN A 26 -2.65 -3.41 -6.63
CA ASN A 26 -2.27 -2.74 -7.87
C ASN A 26 -3.46 -2.14 -8.63
N ASP A 27 -4.70 -2.52 -8.28
CA ASP A 27 -5.92 -2.01 -8.93
C ASP A 27 -6.28 -0.58 -8.47
N VAL A 28 -5.69 -0.12 -7.36
CA VAL A 28 -5.90 1.22 -6.81
C VAL A 28 -4.82 2.20 -7.25
N LYS A 29 -5.19 3.48 -7.29
CA LYS A 29 -4.24 4.54 -7.67
C LYS A 29 -3.11 4.62 -6.63
N PRO A 30 -1.84 4.59 -7.05
CA PRO A 30 -0.71 4.67 -6.14
C PRO A 30 -0.68 6.02 -5.40
N GLY A 31 -0.23 5.98 -4.14
CA GLY A 31 -0.20 7.09 -3.19
C GLY A 31 1.20 7.64 -2.87
N LEU A 32 1.24 8.86 -2.33
CA LEU A 32 2.45 9.43 -1.71
C LEU A 32 2.71 8.81 -0.33
N THR A 33 1.63 8.63 0.45
CA THR A 33 1.61 7.92 1.74
C THR A 33 0.58 6.79 1.70
N GLY A 34 0.66 5.84 2.63
CA GLY A 34 -0.25 4.70 2.66
C GLY A 34 -0.08 3.85 3.92
N TRP A 35 -0.93 2.84 4.06
CA TRP A 35 -0.97 1.99 5.25
C TRP A 35 0.35 1.28 5.52
N ALA A 36 1.00 0.72 4.49
CA ALA A 36 2.31 0.10 4.66
C ALA A 36 3.42 1.11 5.01
N GLN A 37 3.27 2.40 4.67
CA GLN A 37 4.26 3.43 4.97
C GLN A 37 4.23 3.86 6.44
N ILE A 38 3.05 3.93 7.05
CA ILE A 38 2.93 4.29 8.48
C ILE A 38 3.26 3.12 9.42
N ASN A 39 3.18 1.87 8.94
CA ASN A 39 3.39 0.66 9.75
C ASN A 39 4.82 0.09 9.70
N GLY A 40 5.79 0.78 9.11
CA GLY A 40 7.20 0.33 9.09
C GLY A 40 7.96 0.61 7.79
N ARG A 41 7.25 0.97 6.70
CA ARG A 41 7.81 1.47 5.44
C ARG A 41 8.83 0.55 4.76
N ASP A 42 10.11 0.68 5.12
CA ASP A 42 11.24 -0.01 4.52
C ASP A 42 11.72 -1.20 5.38
N GLU A 43 11.29 -1.28 6.64
CA GLU A 43 11.58 -2.43 7.54
C GLU A 43 10.64 -3.62 7.30
N LEU A 44 9.60 -3.43 6.49
CA LEU A 44 8.60 -4.46 6.21
C LEU A 44 9.05 -5.39 5.08
N GLU A 45 8.94 -6.69 5.30
CA GLU A 45 9.10 -7.68 4.24
C GLU A 45 8.06 -7.48 3.13
N ILE A 46 8.44 -7.78 1.89
CA ILE A 46 7.59 -7.70 0.69
C ILE A 46 6.19 -8.32 0.90
N PRO A 47 6.04 -9.56 1.43
CA PRO A 47 4.72 -10.16 1.67
C PRO A 47 3.88 -9.39 2.70
N VAL A 48 4.50 -8.88 3.76
CA VAL A 48 3.80 -8.10 4.78
C VAL A 48 3.33 -6.77 4.20
N LYS A 49 4.18 -6.11 3.41
CA LYS A 49 3.86 -4.87 2.70
C LYS A 49 2.67 -5.04 1.75
N ALA A 50 2.70 -6.08 0.91
CA ALA A 50 1.60 -6.39 0.00
C ALA A 50 0.29 -6.69 0.74
N LYS A 51 0.34 -7.41 1.87
CA LYS A 51 -0.81 -7.69 2.71
C LYS A 51 -1.40 -6.41 3.33
N LEU A 52 -0.55 -5.50 3.83
CA LEU A 52 -0.97 -4.21 4.38
C LEU A 52 -1.61 -3.31 3.31
N ASP A 53 -0.99 -3.25 2.13
CA ASP A 53 -1.57 -2.53 0.99
C ASP A 53 -2.93 -3.13 0.60
N GLY A 54 -3.06 -4.46 0.61
CA GLY A 54 -4.32 -5.17 0.42
C GLY A 54 -5.37 -4.88 1.49
N GLU A 55 -4.94 -4.78 2.74
CA GLU A 55 -5.83 -4.42 3.86
C GLU A 55 -6.35 -2.99 3.73
N TYR A 56 -5.50 -2.07 3.27
CA TYR A 56 -5.91 -0.72 2.93
C TYR A 56 -6.96 -0.73 1.82
N VAL A 57 -6.76 -1.50 0.73
CA VAL A 57 -7.77 -1.61 -0.33
C VAL A 57 -9.11 -2.15 0.19
N LYS A 58 -9.08 -3.16 1.06
CA LYS A 58 -10.30 -3.71 1.68
C LYS A 58 -11.03 -2.73 2.59
N LYS A 59 -10.29 -1.84 3.27
CA LYS A 59 -10.82 -0.85 4.23
C LYS A 59 -10.84 0.57 3.67
N MET A 60 -10.69 0.72 2.35
CA MET A 60 -10.50 2.01 1.71
C MET A 60 -11.73 2.91 1.96
N GLY A 61 -11.48 4.11 2.46
CA GLY A 61 -12.52 5.06 2.84
C GLY A 61 -11.95 6.22 3.65
N LEU A 62 -12.75 7.27 3.83
CA LEU A 62 -12.30 8.54 4.44
C LEU A 62 -11.63 8.35 5.81
N LEU A 63 -12.11 7.41 6.64
CA LEU A 63 -11.54 7.12 7.96
C LEU A 63 -10.14 6.50 7.86
N MET A 64 -9.96 5.57 6.93
CA MET A 64 -8.67 4.91 6.73
C MET A 64 -7.65 5.88 6.12
N ASP A 65 -8.12 6.73 5.21
CA ASP A 65 -7.34 7.81 4.61
C ASP A 65 -6.88 8.81 5.67
N LEU A 66 -7.79 9.30 6.52
CA LEU A 66 -7.45 10.16 7.67
C LEU A 66 -6.41 9.51 8.59
N LYS A 67 -6.54 8.21 8.85
CA LYS A 67 -5.58 7.47 9.67
C LYS A 67 -4.19 7.40 9.01
N CYS A 68 -4.13 7.09 7.72
CA CYS A 68 -2.88 7.08 6.96
C CYS A 68 -2.22 8.46 6.85
N PHE A 69 -3.00 9.53 6.92
CA PHE A 69 -2.51 10.91 6.84
C PHE A 69 -2.01 11.45 8.18
N LEU A 70 -2.71 11.12 9.28
CA LEU A 70 -2.37 11.60 10.62
C LEU A 70 -1.28 10.76 11.31
N GLY A 71 -1.14 9.48 10.94
CA GLY A 71 -0.21 8.53 11.57
C GLY A 71 -0.88 7.68 12.63
#